data_AF-C5KEX9-F1
#
_entry.id   AF-C5KEX9-F1
#
_cell.length_a   1.000
_cell.length_b   1.000
_cell.length_c   1.000
_cell.angle_alpha   90.00
_cell.angle_beta   90.00
_cell.angle_gamma   90.00
#
_symmetry.space_group_name_H-M   'P 1'
#
loop_
_entity.id
_entity.type
_entity.pdbx_description
1 polymer ?
#
loop_
_entity_poly.entity_id
_entity_poly.type
_entity_poly.pdbx_seq_one_letter_code
_entity_poly.pdbx_strand_id
1 'polypeptide(L)'
;YHLCALGRTGEAHRALLKEAGVEEPDYSECLLDSTTSDSIVKAIVKFYTNFAVPQLYPVAHEQMLAQEQFNTRMRVDKGTVDAENASKYSSLATAFEKLSTHLKSIAEILDLPPPKLPGEETESKTRLTGPTQESSKKDEGGLSEQERMLQLLWVDDSDRSFYEDLYDLESRLPPVLLRSVPKAEVDSEVAKGRVLVECQERGWVHIYY
;
A
#
# COMPACT_ATOMS: atom_id res chain seq x y z
N TYR A 1 15.05 13.12 -23.50
CA TYR A 1 15.77 13.46 -24.73
C TYR A 1 14.86 13.64 -25.96
N HIS A 2 13.91 12.75 -26.27
CA HIS A 2 13.13 12.85 -27.53
C HIS A 2 12.10 14.00 -27.60
N LEU A 3 11.52 14.43 -26.48
CA LEU A 3 10.52 15.51 -26.47
C LEU A 3 11.13 16.92 -26.32
N CYS A 4 12.42 17.02 -25.96
CA CYS A 4 13.18 18.29 -26.03
C CYS A 4 13.24 18.82 -27.47
N ALA A 5 13.21 17.92 -28.46
CA ALA A 5 13.15 18.26 -29.89
C ALA A 5 11.77 18.77 -30.35
N LEU A 6 10.75 18.73 -29.49
CA LEU A 6 9.43 19.36 -29.70
C LEU A 6 9.33 20.70 -28.96
N GLY A 7 10.46 21.25 -28.48
CA GLY A 7 10.49 22.54 -27.78
C GLY A 7 9.83 22.52 -26.40
N ARG A 8 9.68 21.34 -25.80
CA ARG A 8 9.15 21.20 -24.44
C ARG A 8 10.17 20.59 -23.50
N THR A 9 10.38 21.27 -22.40
CA THR A 9 11.08 20.80 -21.21
C THR A 9 10.04 20.50 -20.14
N GLY A 10 10.28 19.51 -19.29
CA GLY A 10 9.45 19.30 -18.11
C GLY A 10 9.84 20.25 -16.97
N GLU A 11 8.98 20.42 -15.98
CA GLU A 11 9.23 21.24 -14.80
C GLU A 11 10.53 20.87 -14.08
N ALA A 12 10.80 19.56 -13.90
CA ALA A 12 12.03 19.08 -13.28
C ALA A 12 13.28 19.50 -14.05
N HIS A 13 13.24 19.47 -15.39
CA HIS A 13 14.34 19.92 -16.23
C HIS A 13 14.57 21.43 -16.09
N ARG A 14 13.50 22.24 -16.10
CA ARG A 14 13.60 23.69 -15.89
C ARG A 14 14.11 24.02 -14.49
N ALA A 15 13.69 23.27 -13.47
CA ALA A 15 14.17 23.43 -12.10
C ALA A 15 15.67 23.12 -11.98
N LEU A 16 16.14 22.04 -12.60
CA LEU A 16 17.55 21.67 -12.64
C LEU A 16 18.41 22.70 -13.37
N LEU A 17 17.95 23.21 -14.51
CA LEU A 17 18.65 24.28 -15.24
C LEU A 17 18.78 25.54 -14.39
N LYS A 18 17.70 25.92 -13.69
CA LYS A 18 17.68 27.07 -12.78
C LYS A 18 18.64 26.89 -11.61
N GLU A 19 18.72 25.69 -11.03
CA GLU A 19 19.66 25.37 -9.95
C GLU A 19 21.11 25.40 -10.44
N ALA A 20 21.37 24.89 -11.64
CA ALA A 20 22.68 24.89 -12.27
C ALA A 20 23.13 26.27 -12.77
N GLY A 21 22.26 27.29 -12.76
CA GLY A 21 22.56 28.62 -13.29
C GLY A 21 22.78 28.65 -14.80
N VAL A 22 22.24 27.67 -15.53
CA VAL A 22 22.35 27.55 -16.99
C VAL A 22 21.07 28.11 -17.61
N GLU A 23 21.20 29.07 -18.53
CA GLU A 23 20.06 29.56 -19.31
C GLU A 23 19.48 28.44 -20.16
N GLU A 24 18.15 28.34 -20.19
CA GLU A 24 17.46 27.33 -20.96
C GLU A 24 17.81 27.48 -22.45
N PRO A 25 18.30 26.41 -23.11
CA PRO A 25 18.70 26.51 -24.51
C PRO A 25 17.48 26.89 -25.35
N ASP A 26 17.65 27.84 -26.26
CA ASP A 26 16.58 28.26 -27.15
C ASP A 26 16.25 27.10 -28.09
N TYR A 27 15.11 26.45 -27.82
CA TYR A 27 14.60 25.37 -28.66
C TYR A 27 13.94 25.89 -29.94
N SER A 28 14.07 27.17 -30.29
CA SER A 28 13.54 27.73 -31.55
C SER A 28 14.11 27.05 -32.81
N GLU A 29 15.33 26.49 -32.76
CA GLU A 29 15.88 25.58 -33.78
C GLU A 29 15.35 24.14 -33.66
N CYS A 30 14.05 23.98 -33.39
CA CYS A 30 13.41 22.68 -33.55
C CYS A 30 13.45 22.26 -35.02
N LEU A 31 13.88 21.03 -35.29
CA LEU A 31 13.88 20.42 -36.63
C LEU A 31 12.46 20.32 -37.26
N LEU A 32 11.42 20.60 -36.49
CA LEU A 32 10.01 20.52 -36.87
C LEU A 32 9.39 21.92 -36.87
N ASP A 33 8.52 22.18 -37.84
CA ASP A 33 7.72 23.40 -37.87
C ASP A 33 6.86 23.51 -36.60
N SER A 34 6.77 24.73 -36.05
CA SER A 34 5.97 25.09 -34.87
C SER A 34 4.56 24.50 -34.92
N THR A 35 3.89 24.54 -36.07
CA THR A 35 2.54 24.01 -36.25
C THR A 35 2.46 22.49 -36.10
N THR A 36 3.45 21.78 -36.64
CA THR A 36 3.53 20.31 -36.57
C THR A 36 3.87 19.84 -35.16
N SER A 37 4.80 20.51 -34.49
CA SER A 37 5.17 20.21 -33.10
C SER A 37 3.97 20.34 -32.15
N ASP A 38 3.19 21.42 -32.28
CA ASP A 38 1.97 21.63 -31.51
C ASP A 38 0.89 20.57 -31.79
N SER A 39 0.77 20.15 -33.05
CA SER A 39 -0.19 19.09 -33.42
C SER A 39 0.17 17.74 -32.78
N ILE A 40 1.47 17.41 -32.74
CA ILE A 40 2.00 16.20 -32.12
C ILE A 40 1.79 16.25 -30.61
N VAL A 41 2.16 17.36 -29.96
CA VAL A 41 1.96 17.53 -28.52
C VAL A 41 0.48 17.42 -28.16
N LYS A 42 -0.42 18.07 -28.92
CA LYS A 42 -1.87 17.93 -28.72
C LYS A 42 -2.34 16.49 -28.89
N ALA A 43 -1.80 15.73 -29.84
CA ALA A 43 -2.12 14.33 -30.01
C ALA A 43 -1.67 13.48 -28.82
N ILE A 44 -0.46 13.70 -28.31
CA ILE A 44 0.08 12.99 -27.15
C ILE A 44 -0.73 13.33 -25.89
N VAL A 45 -1.05 14.60 -25.66
CA VAL A 45 -1.90 15.03 -24.54
C VAL A 45 -3.27 14.35 -24.62
N LYS A 46 -3.91 14.34 -25.80
CA LYS A 46 -5.19 13.64 -25.99
C LYS A 46 -5.09 12.15 -25.71
N PHE A 47 -4.01 11.51 -26.15
CA PHE A 47 -3.76 10.09 -25.84
C PHE A 47 -3.65 9.87 -24.33
N TYR A 48 -2.89 10.71 -23.63
CA TYR A 48 -2.71 10.59 -22.19
C TYR A 48 -4.03 10.81 -21.43
N THR A 49 -4.74 11.91 -21.71
CA THR A 49 -5.95 12.29 -20.96
C THR A 49 -7.16 11.43 -21.28
N ASN A 50 -7.32 10.98 -22.53
CA ASN A 50 -8.56 10.31 -22.97
C ASN A 50 -8.45 8.79 -23.00
N PHE A 51 -7.24 8.24 -23.12
CA PHE A 51 -7.03 6.79 -23.28
C PHE A 51 -6.12 6.20 -22.20
N ALA A 52 -4.91 6.74 -22.03
CA ALA A 52 -3.90 6.11 -21.17
C ALA A 52 -4.34 6.09 -19.70
N VAL A 53 -4.72 7.25 -19.15
CA VAL A 53 -5.13 7.38 -17.74
C VAL A 53 -6.50 6.74 -17.47
N PRO A 54 -7.58 7.03 -18.22
CA PRO A 54 -8.92 6.54 -17.85
C PRO A 54 -9.22 5.11 -18.29
N GLN A 55 -8.52 4.55 -19.28
CA GLN A 55 -8.83 3.21 -19.81
C GLN A 55 -7.67 2.24 -19.60
N LEU A 56 -6.49 2.55 -20.15
CA LEU A 56 -5.38 1.60 -20.18
C LEU A 56 -4.83 1.29 -18.77
N TYR A 57 -4.61 2.33 -17.96
CA TYR A 57 -4.05 2.19 -16.62
C TYR A 57 -4.91 1.36 -15.65
N PRO A 58 -6.24 1.64 -15.50
CA PRO A 58 -7.09 0.82 -14.62
C PRO A 58 -7.27 -0.61 -15.15
N VAL A 59 -7.45 -0.81 -16.46
CA VAL A 59 -7.60 -2.17 -17.02
C VAL A 59 -6.37 -3.03 -16.78
N ALA A 60 -5.17 -2.47 -16.96
CA ALA A 60 -3.92 -3.19 -16.67
C ALA A 60 -3.80 -3.56 -15.19
N HIS A 61 -4.21 -2.65 -14.30
CA HIS A 61 -4.24 -2.89 -12.86
C HIS A 61 -5.26 -3.96 -12.47
N GLU A 62 -6.49 -3.88 -12.99
CA GLU A 62 -7.55 -4.88 -12.78
C GLU A 62 -7.14 -6.26 -13.28
N GLN A 63 -6.46 -6.34 -14.44
CA GLN A 63 -5.96 -7.61 -14.98
C GLN A 63 -4.92 -8.25 -14.06
N MET A 64 -4.02 -7.44 -13.49
CA MET A 64 -3.03 -7.90 -12.51
C MET A 64 -3.72 -8.43 -11.24
N LEU A 65 -4.68 -7.67 -10.68
CA LEU A 65 -5.43 -8.07 -9.50
C LEU A 65 -6.30 -9.31 -9.73
N ALA A 66 -6.92 -9.44 -10.90
CA ALA A 66 -7.71 -10.62 -11.25
C ALA A 66 -6.84 -11.88 -11.26
N GLN A 67 -5.61 -11.79 -11.77
CA GLN A 67 -4.65 -12.90 -11.73
C GLN A 67 -4.20 -13.22 -10.30
N GLU A 68 -4.03 -12.20 -9.46
CA GLU A 68 -3.70 -12.37 -8.04
C GLU A 68 -4.81 -13.08 -7.27
N GLN A 69 -6.07 -12.65 -7.47
CA GLN A 69 -7.24 -13.28 -6.87
C GLN A 69 -7.38 -14.74 -7.36
N PHE A 70 -7.14 -14.99 -8.64
CA PHE A 70 -7.15 -16.35 -9.19
C PHE A 70 -6.07 -17.24 -8.54
N ASN A 71 -4.85 -16.72 -8.39
CA ASN A 71 -3.75 -17.43 -7.71
C ASN A 71 -4.09 -17.70 -6.25
N THR A 72 -4.75 -16.75 -5.57
CA THR A 72 -5.19 -16.89 -4.18
C THR A 72 -6.25 -17.99 -4.05
N ARG A 73 -7.27 -18.01 -4.91
CA ARG A 73 -8.28 -19.09 -4.95
C ARG A 73 -7.64 -20.46 -5.17
N MET A 74 -6.72 -20.57 -6.12
CA MET A 74 -5.99 -21.82 -6.38
C MET A 74 -5.16 -22.27 -5.18
N ARG A 75 -4.55 -21.32 -4.45
CA ARG A 75 -3.82 -21.62 -3.23
C ARG A 75 -4.73 -22.11 -2.11
N VAL A 76 -5.92 -21.55 -1.96
CA VAL A 76 -6.91 -22.00 -0.97
C VAL A 76 -7.46 -23.38 -1.34
N ASP A 77 -7.85 -23.59 -2.60
CA ASP A 77 -8.51 -24.82 -3.03
C ASP A 77 -7.54 -26.02 -3.11
N LYS A 78 -6.29 -25.78 -3.56
CA LYS A 78 -5.32 -26.85 -3.86
C LYS A 78 -4.07 -26.82 -2.99
N GLY A 79 -3.87 -25.78 -2.19
CA GLY A 79 -2.65 -25.56 -1.39
C GLY A 79 -1.44 -25.06 -2.21
N THR A 80 -1.49 -25.08 -3.54
CA THR A 80 -0.36 -24.72 -4.41
C THR A 80 -0.81 -23.86 -5.59
N VAL A 81 0.05 -22.92 -5.99
CA VAL A 81 -0.11 -22.14 -7.23
C VAL A 81 0.78 -22.75 -8.31
N ASP A 82 0.22 -23.01 -9.50
CA ASP A 82 0.97 -23.56 -10.62
C ASP A 82 2.08 -22.60 -11.08
N ALA A 83 3.23 -23.15 -11.50
CA ALA A 83 4.37 -22.36 -11.97
C ALA A 83 4.01 -21.46 -13.18
N GLU A 84 3.09 -21.92 -14.04
CA GLU A 84 2.58 -21.13 -15.15
C GLU A 84 1.82 -19.89 -14.68
N ASN A 85 0.98 -20.03 -13.66
CA ASN A 85 0.17 -18.93 -13.11
C ASN A 85 1.01 -17.93 -12.30
N ALA A 86 2.05 -18.43 -11.61
CA ALA A 86 3.04 -17.57 -10.96
C ALA A 86 3.84 -16.75 -11.99
N SER A 87 4.25 -17.37 -13.10
CA SER A 87 4.94 -16.69 -14.21
C SER A 87 4.04 -15.65 -14.90
N LYS A 88 2.76 -15.97 -15.12
CA LYS A 88 1.76 -15.01 -15.64
C LYS A 88 1.62 -13.78 -14.74
N TYR A 89 1.48 -13.97 -13.43
CA TYR A 89 1.40 -12.85 -12.49
C TYR A 89 2.67 -11.98 -12.52
N SER A 90 3.87 -12.59 -12.48
CA SER A 90 5.13 -11.84 -12.54
C SER A 90 5.28 -11.05 -13.84
N SER A 91 4.89 -11.63 -14.98
CA SER A 91 4.93 -10.92 -16.27
C SER A 91 3.94 -9.76 -16.34
N LEU A 92 2.72 -9.92 -15.79
CA LEU A 92 1.74 -8.83 -15.68
C LEU A 92 2.22 -7.72 -14.73
N ALA A 93 2.77 -8.08 -13.57
CA ALA A 93 3.29 -7.13 -12.60
C ALA A 93 4.45 -6.29 -13.19
N THR A 94 5.41 -6.94 -13.85
CA THR A 94 6.52 -6.23 -14.51
C THR A 94 6.06 -5.38 -15.69
N ALA A 95 5.03 -5.80 -16.44
CA ALA A 95 4.45 -4.99 -17.50
C ALA A 95 3.73 -3.76 -16.95
N PHE A 96 2.99 -3.91 -15.84
CA PHE A 96 2.31 -2.80 -15.17
C PHE A 96 3.31 -1.79 -14.58
N GLU A 97 4.40 -2.23 -13.96
CA GLU A 97 5.45 -1.35 -13.46
C GLU A 97 6.09 -0.53 -14.58
N LYS A 98 6.40 -1.17 -15.72
CA LYS A 98 6.88 -0.48 -16.93
C LYS A 98 5.87 0.54 -17.44
N LEU A 99 4.59 0.17 -17.51
CA LEU A 99 3.53 1.11 -17.90
C LEU A 99 3.47 2.31 -16.94
N SER A 100 3.49 2.07 -15.63
CA SER A 100 3.43 3.12 -14.60
C SER A 100 4.61 4.08 -14.72
N THR A 101 5.84 3.56 -14.87
CA THR A 101 7.04 4.38 -15.04
C THR A 101 7.01 5.19 -16.33
N HIS A 102 6.56 4.60 -17.44
CA HIS A 102 6.42 5.32 -18.71
C HIS A 102 5.35 6.41 -18.65
N LEU A 103 4.16 6.14 -18.11
CA LEU A 103 3.12 7.16 -17.94
C LEU A 103 3.58 8.29 -17.03
N LYS A 104 4.28 7.99 -15.92
CA LYS A 104 4.87 9.01 -15.04
C LYS A 104 5.89 9.87 -15.78
N SER A 105 6.77 9.27 -16.57
CA SER A 105 7.74 10.02 -17.37
C SER A 105 7.07 10.92 -18.43
N ILE A 106 5.99 10.45 -19.06
CA ILE A 106 5.21 11.26 -20.02
C ILE A 106 4.51 12.41 -19.29
N ALA A 107 3.92 12.14 -18.13
CA ALA A 107 3.26 13.14 -17.29
C ALA A 107 4.24 14.26 -16.88
N GLU A 108 5.44 13.89 -16.44
CA GLU A 108 6.50 14.83 -16.06
C GLU A 108 6.95 15.71 -17.23
N ILE A 109 7.08 15.15 -18.42
CA ILE A 109 7.51 15.93 -19.60
C ILE A 109 6.41 16.86 -20.11
N LEU A 110 5.14 16.45 -19.95
CA LEU A 110 3.99 17.24 -20.39
C LEU A 110 3.47 18.21 -19.31
N ASP A 111 4.11 18.24 -18.14
CA ASP A 111 3.65 18.97 -16.94
C ASP A 111 2.19 18.61 -16.57
N LEU A 112 1.82 17.34 -16.73
CA LEU A 112 0.51 16.78 -16.40
C LEU A 112 0.58 16.05 -15.05
N PRO A 113 -0.55 15.96 -14.32
CA PRO A 113 -0.58 15.18 -13.08
C PRO A 113 -0.28 13.70 -13.38
N PRO A 114 0.52 13.03 -12.52
CA PRO A 114 0.79 11.61 -12.66
C PRO A 114 -0.51 10.79 -12.55
N PRO A 115 -0.58 9.61 -13.20
CA PRO A 115 -1.76 8.76 -13.11
C PRO A 115 -1.93 8.28 -11.66
N LYS A 116 -3.14 8.41 -11.12
CA LYS A 116 -3.50 7.91 -9.80
C LYS A 116 -4.39 6.68 -9.97
N LEU A 117 -4.16 5.65 -9.17
CA LEU A 117 -5.08 4.52 -9.14
C LEU A 117 -6.38 4.95 -8.43
N PRO A 118 -7.55 4.49 -8.89
CA PRO A 118 -8.80 4.72 -8.18
C PRO A 118 -8.70 4.06 -6.79
N GLY A 119 -8.65 4.89 -5.74
CA GLY A 119 -8.44 4.46 -4.35
C GLY A 119 -7.25 5.11 -3.64
N GLU A 120 -6.24 5.63 -4.36
CA GLU A 120 -5.10 6.34 -3.74
C GLU A 120 -5.49 7.73 -3.20
N GLU A 121 -6.65 8.26 -3.62
CA GLU A 121 -7.13 9.59 -3.22
C GLU A 121 -7.43 9.70 -1.71
N THR A 122 -7.67 8.57 -1.05
CA THR A 122 -8.00 8.51 0.38
C THR A 122 -6.80 8.34 1.31
N GLU A 123 -5.57 8.29 0.79
CA GLU A 123 -4.40 7.87 1.59
C GLU A 123 -3.28 8.91 1.63
N SER A 124 -3.61 10.19 1.78
CA SER A 124 -2.66 11.18 2.31
C SER A 124 -2.76 11.24 3.84
N LYS A 125 -2.25 10.20 4.51
CA LYS A 125 -1.79 10.22 5.91
C LYS A 125 -1.07 8.90 6.20
N THR A 126 0.25 8.98 6.23
CA THR A 126 1.19 8.12 6.97
C THR A 126 0.56 6.88 7.60
N ARG A 127 0.35 5.82 6.82
CA ARG A 127 -0.10 4.53 7.36
C ARG A 127 0.89 3.46 6.94
N LEU A 128 1.44 2.78 7.95
CA LEU A 128 2.29 1.62 7.80
C LEU A 128 1.66 0.66 6.79
N THR A 129 2.41 0.33 5.75
CA THR A 129 2.08 -0.69 4.76
C THR A 129 2.07 -2.07 5.43
N GLY A 130 0.89 -2.51 5.87
CA GLY A 130 0.54 -3.93 5.88
C GLY A 130 -0.05 -4.32 4.51
N PRO A 131 0.03 -5.59 4.10
CA PRO A 131 -0.45 -6.03 2.80
C PRO A 131 -1.98 -5.88 2.74
N THR A 132 -2.44 -4.91 1.95
CA THR A 132 -3.87 -4.69 1.65
C THR A 132 -4.39 -5.85 0.81
N GLN A 133 -4.92 -6.88 1.45
CA GLN A 133 -5.90 -7.77 0.82
C GLN A 133 -7.24 -7.01 0.79
N GLU A 134 -7.69 -6.74 -0.44
CA GLU A 134 -9.01 -6.19 -0.76
C GLU A 134 -10.08 -7.25 -0.46
N SER A 135 -10.33 -7.56 0.81
CA SER A 135 -11.47 -8.37 1.22
C SER A 135 -12.56 -7.46 1.77
N SER A 136 -13.56 -7.22 0.94
CA SER A 136 -14.94 -6.91 1.32
C SER A 136 -15.14 -5.72 2.26
N LYS A 137 -15.29 -4.53 1.67
CA LYS A 137 -16.19 -3.50 2.24
C LYS A 137 -17.62 -4.06 2.23
N LYS A 138 -17.99 -4.84 3.24
CA LYS A 138 -19.39 -4.96 3.66
C LYS A 138 -19.53 -4.14 4.93
N ASP A 139 -20.38 -3.12 4.81
CA ASP A 139 -20.86 -2.30 5.91
C ASP A 139 -21.63 -3.19 6.92
N GLU A 140 -20.91 -3.82 7.84
CA GLU A 140 -21.47 -4.32 9.09
C GLU A 140 -21.29 -3.19 10.12
N GLY A 141 -22.41 -2.57 10.48
CA GLY A 141 -22.46 -1.36 11.28
C GLY A 141 -21.91 -1.51 12.70
N GLY A 142 -21.34 -0.42 13.22
CA GLY A 142 -21.14 -0.20 14.65
C GLY A 142 -19.75 -0.46 15.22
N LEU A 143 -18.80 -0.96 14.43
CA LEU A 143 -17.45 -1.25 14.91
C LEU A 143 -16.59 0.03 15.00
N SER A 144 -15.98 0.24 16.16
CA SER A 144 -15.01 1.30 16.44
C SER A 144 -13.78 1.19 15.52
N GLU A 145 -13.05 2.29 15.33
CA GLU A 145 -11.84 2.29 14.49
C GLU A 145 -10.80 1.26 14.96
N GLN A 146 -10.72 1.00 16.26
CA GLN A 146 -9.90 -0.07 16.84
C GLN A 146 -10.33 -1.47 16.38
N GLU A 147 -11.63 -1.77 16.37
CA GLU A 147 -12.14 -3.09 15.95
C GLU A 147 -11.93 -3.31 14.45
N ARG A 148 -12.06 -2.25 13.65
CA ARG A 148 -11.69 -2.28 12.22
C ARG A 148 -10.20 -2.55 12.01
N MET A 149 -9.34 -1.96 12.84
CA MET A 149 -7.90 -2.23 12.79
C MET A 149 -7.54 -3.66 13.22
N LEU A 150 -8.29 -4.25 14.16
CA LEU A 150 -8.10 -5.64 14.56
C LEU A 150 -8.56 -6.64 13.50
N GLN A 151 -9.58 -6.31 12.70
CA GLN A 151 -9.98 -7.13 11.55
C GLN A 151 -8.91 -7.15 10.44
N LEU A 152 -8.14 -6.07 10.29
CA LEU A 152 -7.01 -5.98 9.36
C LEU A 152 -5.76 -6.76 9.84
N LEU A 153 -5.73 -7.22 11.09
CA LEU A 153 -4.58 -7.92 11.65
C LEU A 153 -4.52 -9.40 11.23
N TRP A 154 -5.68 -9.99 10.96
CA TRP A 154 -5.81 -11.41 10.64
C TRP A 154 -5.84 -11.64 9.13
N VAL A 155 -5.08 -12.63 8.66
CA VAL A 155 -5.00 -12.97 7.23
C VAL A 155 -6.25 -13.72 6.77
N ASP A 156 -6.86 -14.50 7.68
CA ASP A 156 -8.14 -15.18 7.47
C ASP A 156 -8.88 -15.41 8.80
N ASP A 157 -10.16 -15.83 8.71
CA ASP A 157 -10.98 -16.16 9.88
C ASP A 157 -10.45 -17.39 10.63
N SER A 158 -9.69 -18.27 9.97
CA SER A 158 -9.11 -19.46 10.61
C SER A 158 -7.95 -19.08 11.54
N ASP A 159 -7.03 -18.22 11.11
CA ASP A 159 -5.96 -17.67 11.95
C ASP A 159 -6.57 -16.95 13.15
N ARG A 160 -7.62 -16.16 12.92
CA ARG A 160 -8.32 -15.46 14.01
C ARG A 160 -8.91 -16.44 15.04
N SER A 161 -9.67 -17.44 14.58
CA SER A 161 -10.29 -18.43 15.48
C SER A 161 -9.26 -19.23 16.27
N PHE A 162 -8.08 -19.50 15.72
CA PHE A 162 -7.00 -20.19 16.45
C PHE A 162 -6.54 -19.42 17.70
N TYR A 163 -6.54 -18.08 17.66
CA TYR A 163 -6.14 -17.25 18.81
C TYR A 163 -7.32 -16.79 19.68
N GLU A 164 -8.55 -16.77 19.15
CA GLU A 164 -9.75 -16.43 19.92
C GLU A 164 -10.36 -17.64 20.64
N ASP A 165 -10.39 -18.82 19.99
CA ASP A 165 -10.91 -20.06 20.56
C ASP A 165 -9.80 -20.80 21.32
N LEU A 166 -9.42 -20.24 22.47
CA LEU A 166 -8.49 -20.90 23.38
C LEU A 166 -9.10 -22.18 23.96
N TYR A 167 -8.35 -23.26 23.92
CA TYR A 167 -8.77 -24.54 24.48
C TYR A 167 -9.00 -24.44 26.00
N ASP A 168 -10.12 -24.96 26.50
CA ASP A 168 -10.43 -24.92 27.93
C ASP A 168 -9.52 -25.85 28.73
N LEU A 169 -8.54 -25.23 29.41
CA LEU A 169 -7.55 -25.93 30.22
C LEU A 169 -8.13 -26.43 31.55
N GLU A 170 -9.25 -25.88 32.03
CA GLU A 170 -9.85 -26.26 33.31
C GLU A 170 -10.46 -27.66 33.27
N SER A 171 -11.00 -28.06 32.11
CA SER A 171 -11.64 -29.36 31.93
C SER A 171 -10.67 -30.54 31.78
N ARG A 172 -9.39 -30.28 31.49
CA ARG A 172 -8.41 -31.31 31.10
C ARG A 172 -7.20 -31.39 32.00
N LEU A 173 -6.87 -30.32 32.71
CA LEU A 173 -5.82 -30.34 33.72
C LEU A 173 -6.39 -30.83 35.05
N PRO A 174 -5.68 -31.73 35.76
CA PRO A 174 -6.02 -32.07 37.12
C PRO A 174 -6.15 -30.80 37.99
N PRO A 175 -7.18 -30.69 38.85
CA PRO A 175 -7.43 -29.52 39.69
C PRO A 175 -6.24 -29.11 40.58
N VAL A 176 -5.30 -30.04 40.83
CA VAL A 176 -4.07 -29.81 41.59
C VAL A 176 -3.11 -28.85 40.87
N LEU A 177 -3.15 -28.79 39.54
CA LEU A 177 -2.33 -27.86 38.74
C LEU A 177 -2.98 -26.48 38.59
N LEU A 178 -4.31 -26.44 38.66
CA LEU A 178 -5.12 -25.23 38.64
C LEU A 178 -5.21 -24.71 40.07
N ARG A 179 -4.15 -24.05 40.53
CA ARG A 179 -4.09 -23.44 41.87
C ARG A 179 -5.23 -22.42 41.98
N SER A 180 -6.35 -22.84 42.57
CA SER A 180 -7.60 -22.10 42.63
C SER A 180 -7.39 -20.71 43.25
N VAL A 181 -7.34 -19.67 42.44
CA VAL A 181 -7.66 -18.31 42.91
C VAL A 181 -9.18 -18.21 42.89
N PRO A 182 -9.85 -17.98 44.02
CA PRO A 182 -11.30 -17.86 44.04
C PRO A 182 -11.74 -16.70 43.14
N LYS A 183 -12.70 -16.99 42.25
CA LYS A 183 -13.27 -16.11 41.19
C LYS A 183 -13.96 -14.83 41.71
N ALA A 184 -13.80 -14.48 42.99
CA ALA A 184 -14.44 -13.32 43.62
C ALA A 184 -13.53 -12.07 43.68
N GLU A 185 -12.21 -12.19 43.43
CA GLU A 185 -11.28 -11.06 43.61
C GLU A 185 -10.82 -10.40 42.30
N VAL A 186 -10.94 -11.10 41.16
CA VAL A 186 -10.39 -10.62 39.87
C VAL A 186 -11.21 -9.47 39.26
N ASP A 187 -12.50 -9.36 39.57
CA ASP A 187 -13.35 -8.26 39.09
C ASP A 187 -13.12 -6.93 39.86
N SER A 188 -12.36 -6.95 40.96
CA SER A 188 -12.10 -5.75 41.79
C SER A 188 -10.76 -5.06 41.53
N GLU A 189 -9.78 -5.77 40.95
CA GLU A 189 -8.43 -5.26 40.70
C GLU A 189 -8.31 -4.53 39.35
N VAL A 190 -9.09 -4.93 38.34
CA VAL A 190 -9.08 -4.30 37.00
C VAL A 190 -9.61 -2.86 37.03
N ALA A 191 -10.42 -2.49 38.05
CA ALA A 191 -10.95 -1.14 38.21
C ALA A 191 -10.02 -0.16 38.97
N LYS A 192 -8.88 -0.60 39.51
CA LYS A 192 -7.94 0.26 40.28
C LYS A 192 -6.58 0.48 39.62
N GLY A 193 -6.39 0.04 38.38
CA GLY A 193 -5.17 0.29 37.58
C GLY A 193 -5.11 1.68 36.95
N ARG A 194 -5.35 2.75 37.71
CA ARG A 194 -5.02 4.13 37.30
C ARG A 194 -4.36 4.86 38.47
N VAL A 195 -3.16 4.41 38.86
CA VAL A 195 -2.31 5.16 39.78
C VAL A 195 -0.92 5.29 39.18
N LEU A 196 -0.48 6.54 39.18
CA LEU A 196 0.76 7.12 38.68
C LEU A 196 2.00 6.24 38.91
N VAL A 197 2.82 6.16 37.86
CA VAL A 197 4.22 5.78 37.94
C VAL A 197 4.96 6.83 38.77
N GLU A 198 5.19 6.54 40.04
CA GLU A 198 6.17 7.25 40.86
C GLU A 198 7.46 6.43 40.84
N CYS A 199 8.40 6.86 39.99
CA CYS A 199 9.77 6.33 39.97
C CYS A 199 10.46 6.71 41.27
N GLN A 200 10.68 5.74 42.16
CA GLN A 200 11.68 5.88 43.21
C GLN A 200 12.81 4.88 42.97
N GLU A 201 13.88 5.41 42.40
CA GLU A 201 15.17 4.76 42.23
C GLU A 201 15.68 4.26 43.59
N ARG A 202 15.73 2.94 43.77
CA ARG A 202 16.58 2.33 44.80
C ARG A 202 17.64 1.50 44.09
N GLY A 203 18.85 2.05 44.18
CA GLY A 203 20.05 1.61 43.50
C GLY A 203 20.50 0.21 43.86
N TRP A 204 21.31 -0.31 42.95
CA TRP A 204 22.03 -1.57 43.04
C TRP A 204 23.05 -1.52 44.17
N VAL A 205 22.93 -2.41 45.15
CA VAL A 205 23.99 -2.62 46.14
C VAL A 205 24.82 -3.81 45.70
N HIS A 206 25.99 -3.51 45.12
CA HIS A 206 27.09 -4.44 44.99
C HIS A 206 27.64 -4.74 46.39
N ILE A 207 27.65 -6.01 46.77
CA ILE A 207 28.25 -6.48 48.02
C ILE A 207 29.73 -6.74 47.75
N TYR A 208 30.62 -6.01 48.44
CA TYR A 208 31.97 -6.45 48.74
C TYR A 208 32.35 -6.03 50.16
N TYR A 209 32.67 -7.05 50.97
CA TYR A 209 33.29 -7.12 52.30
C TYR A 209 33.22 -5.90 53.24
#